data_AF-A0AAJ1CEQ1-F1
#
_entry.id   AF-A0AAJ1CEQ1-F1
#
_cell.length_a   1.000
_cell.length_b   1.000
_cell.length_c   1.000
_cell.angle_alpha   90.00
_cell.angle_beta   90.00
_cell.angle_gamma   90.00
#
_symmetry.space_group_name_H-M   'P 1'
#
loop_
_entity.id
_entity.type
_entity.pdbx_description
1 polymer ?
#
loop_
_entity_poly.entity_id
_entity_poly.type
_entity_poly.pdbx_seq_one_letter_code
_entity_poly.pdbx_strand_id
1 'polypeptide(L)'
;MKKILLVLVCSLFAFETVSAQGKNAVGLRLGDGAEFLYQRDLSYRNFLQITLATPHFEGLSVTGIYNWRCCQWNWTPRTCDWYLNAGVGGALGFYDFDDSGFLLGVAGSCAFGCHFKNAPISLEVDYRPVIGAVIGGGHDGFFDPGFWNFGLSVKFHF
;
A
#
# COMPACT_ATOMS: atom_id res chain seq x y z
N MET A 1 15.41 -11.84 -18.67
CA MET A 1 14.88 -11.04 -17.55
C MET A 1 13.50 -11.50 -17.02
N LYS A 2 12.62 -12.10 -17.84
CA LYS A 2 11.29 -12.60 -17.38
C LYS A 2 11.35 -13.73 -16.34
N LYS A 3 12.39 -14.57 -16.37
CA LYS A 3 12.57 -15.70 -15.44
C LYS A 3 13.05 -15.28 -14.05
N ILE A 4 13.82 -14.19 -13.95
CA ILE A 4 14.28 -13.66 -12.65
C ILE A 4 13.11 -12.99 -11.92
N LEU A 5 12.25 -12.27 -12.65
CA LEU A 5 11.02 -11.71 -12.10
C LEU A 5 10.10 -12.81 -11.56
N LEU A 6 9.95 -13.92 -12.30
CA LEU A 6 9.16 -15.07 -11.86
C LEU A 6 9.74 -15.73 -10.61
N VAL A 7 11.07 -15.87 -10.52
CA VAL A 7 11.75 -16.42 -9.33
C VAL A 7 11.60 -15.50 -8.11
N LEU A 8 11.64 -14.18 -8.31
CA LEU A 8 11.42 -13.19 -7.24
C LEU A 8 9.96 -13.22 -6.72
N VAL A 9 9.00 -13.35 -7.64
CA VAL A 9 7.57 -13.51 -7.34
C VAL A 9 7.32 -14.86 -6.64
N CYS A 10 7.97 -15.94 -7.07
CA CYS A 10 7.84 -17.24 -6.42
C CYS A 10 8.52 -17.31 -5.04
N SER A 11 9.62 -16.58 -4.83
CA SER A 11 10.29 -16.52 -3.52
C SER A 11 9.53 -15.69 -2.48
N LEU A 12 8.61 -14.82 -2.93
CA LEU A 12 7.69 -14.10 -2.04
C LEU A 12 6.58 -15.00 -1.45
N PHE A 13 6.46 -16.25 -1.88
CA PHE A 13 5.51 -17.22 -1.31
C PHE A 13 6.12 -18.16 -0.28
N ALA A 14 7.42 -18.06 0.00
CA ALA A 14 8.08 -18.83 1.05
C ALA A 14 8.02 -18.07 2.39
N PHE A 15 6.82 -17.88 2.92
CA PHE A 15 6.66 -17.42 4.31
C PHE A 15 6.24 -18.58 5.19
N GLU A 16 7.13 -18.93 6.12
CA GLU A 16 6.85 -19.88 7.18
C GLU A 16 5.68 -19.37 8.02
N THR A 17 4.64 -20.20 8.16
CA THR A 17 3.46 -19.92 8.97
C THR A 17 3.81 -20.04 10.46
N VAL A 18 4.44 -19.02 11.02
CA VAL A 18 4.51 -18.84 12.46
C VAL A 18 3.22 -18.17 12.91
N SER A 19 2.31 -18.98 13.44
CA SER A 19 1.09 -18.57 14.13
C SER A 19 1.44 -17.61 15.27
N ALA A 20 1.27 -16.31 15.01
CA ALA A 20 1.43 -15.27 16.02
C ALA A 20 0.42 -14.14 15.76
N GLN A 21 -0.87 -14.44 15.94
CA GLN A 21 -1.96 -13.45 16.05
C GLN A 21 -1.96 -12.34 14.96
N GLY A 22 -2.16 -12.65 13.68
CA GLY A 22 -2.61 -11.66 12.68
C GLY A 22 -1.84 -10.33 12.68
N LYS A 23 -0.53 -10.37 12.97
CA LYS A 23 0.30 -9.17 13.13
C LYS A 23 0.76 -8.64 11.79
N ASN A 24 0.67 -9.45 10.74
CA ASN A 24 1.07 -9.06 9.42
C ASN A 24 -0.11 -9.25 8.46
N ALA A 25 -0.14 -8.42 7.42
CA ALA A 25 -1.00 -8.65 6.29
C ALA A 25 -0.24 -8.41 4.99
N VAL A 26 -0.54 -9.19 3.97
CA VAL A 26 -0.10 -8.95 2.60
C VAL A 26 -1.30 -8.68 1.73
N GLY A 27 -1.17 -7.84 0.72
CA GLY A 27 -2.31 -7.50 -0.10
C GLY A 27 -1.95 -7.01 -1.48
N LEU A 28 -2.99 -6.84 -2.28
CA LEU A 28 -2.94 -6.18 -3.57
C LEU A 28 -3.84 -4.95 -3.54
N ARG A 29 -3.36 -3.85 -4.09
CA ARG A 29 -4.12 -2.63 -4.31
C ARG A 29 -4.16 -2.33 -5.79
N LEU A 30 -5.36 -2.00 -6.26
CA LEU A 30 -5.63 -1.56 -7.62
C LEU A 30 -6.08 -0.11 -7.57
N GLY A 31 -5.32 0.76 -8.22
CA GLY A 31 -5.58 2.19 -8.31
C GLY A 31 -4.99 2.71 -9.62
N ASP A 32 -3.98 3.58 -9.52
CA ASP A 32 -3.18 4.08 -10.66
C ASP A 32 -2.14 3.07 -11.18
N GLY A 33 -2.51 1.78 -11.15
CA GLY A 33 -1.63 0.65 -11.37
C GLY A 33 -1.92 -0.49 -10.40
N ALA A 34 -1.00 -1.46 -10.37
CA ALA A 34 -1.00 -2.55 -9.42
C ALA A 34 0.06 -2.30 -8.34
N GLU A 35 -0.34 -2.50 -7.09
CA GLU A 35 0.54 -2.33 -5.94
C GLU A 35 0.48 -3.54 -5.03
N PHE A 36 1.65 -3.96 -4.54
CA PHE A 36 1.79 -4.99 -3.53
C PHE A 36 1.96 -4.33 -2.17
N LEU A 37 1.13 -4.71 -1.21
CA LEU A 37 1.18 -4.16 0.15
C LEU A 37 1.70 -5.21 1.12
N TYR A 38 2.55 -4.75 2.03
CA TYR A 38 2.89 -5.43 3.26
C TYR A 38 2.53 -4.53 4.45
N GLN A 39 1.74 -5.06 5.36
CA GLN A 39 1.34 -4.40 6.59
C GLN A 39 1.93 -5.14 7.78
N ARG A 40 2.42 -4.38 8.75
CA ARG A 40 2.89 -4.89 10.03
C ARG A 40 2.29 -4.08 11.18
N ASP A 41 1.56 -4.77 12.03
CA ASP A 41 0.99 -4.21 13.23
C ASP A 41 2.08 -3.90 14.26
N LEU A 42 2.07 -2.67 14.76
CA LEU A 42 3.00 -2.20 15.78
C LEU A 42 2.35 -2.24 17.17
N SER A 43 1.07 -1.91 17.21
CA SER A 43 0.24 -1.94 18.41
C SER A 43 -1.23 -2.12 18.00
N TYR A 44 -2.14 -2.19 18.98
CA TYR A 44 -3.57 -2.25 18.71
C TYR A 44 -4.08 -0.98 17.99
N ARG A 45 -3.45 0.19 18.26
CA ARG A 45 -3.85 1.47 17.65
C ARG A 45 -3.22 1.73 16.29
N ASN A 46 -2.04 1.16 16.02
CA ASN A 46 -1.20 1.63 14.90
C ASN A 46 -0.52 0.47 14.16
N PHE A 47 -0.28 0.68 12.87
CA PHE A 47 0.43 -0.26 12.02
C PHE A 47 1.29 0.47 10.99
N LEU A 48 2.35 -0.19 10.52
CA LEU A 48 3.16 0.26 9.41
C LEU A 48 2.68 -0.43 8.14
N GLN A 49 2.59 0.32 7.05
CA GLN A 49 2.28 -0.21 5.73
C GLN A 49 3.39 0.19 4.76
N ILE A 50 3.96 -0.81 4.08
CA ILE A 50 4.92 -0.64 3.00
C ILE A 50 4.25 -1.10 1.73
N THR A 51 4.27 -0.27 0.69
CA THR A 51 3.65 -0.58 -0.59
C THR A 51 4.68 -0.44 -1.70
N LEU A 52 4.80 -1.47 -2.52
CA LEU A 52 5.58 -1.46 -3.75
C LEU A 52 4.60 -1.33 -4.92
N ALA A 53 4.68 -0.24 -5.67
CA ALA A 53 3.78 0.08 -6.76
C ALA A 53 4.54 0.16 -8.08
N THR A 54 3.90 -0.29 -9.15
CA THR A 54 4.35 -0.06 -10.52
C THR A 54 3.37 0.90 -11.19
N PRO A 55 3.52 2.22 -10.97
CA PRO A 55 2.62 3.22 -11.54
C PRO A 55 2.65 3.12 -13.07
N HIS A 56 1.48 3.01 -13.69
CA HIS A 56 1.32 2.86 -15.14
C HIS A 56 2.15 1.74 -15.80
N PHE A 57 2.73 0.80 -15.03
CA PHE A 57 3.68 -0.23 -15.47
C PHE A 57 5.02 0.28 -16.05
N GLU A 58 5.31 1.57 -15.93
CA GLU A 58 6.49 2.22 -16.52
C GLU A 58 7.47 2.77 -15.46
N GLY A 59 7.18 2.54 -14.18
CA GLY A 59 8.04 2.93 -13.07
C GLY A 59 7.98 1.98 -11.89
N LEU A 60 8.80 2.24 -10.89
CA LEU A 60 8.79 1.53 -9.60
C LEU A 60 8.81 2.55 -8.47
N SER A 61 7.80 2.48 -7.61
CA SER A 61 7.72 3.33 -6.42
C SER A 61 7.49 2.51 -5.16
N VAL A 62 8.05 3.01 -4.06
CA VAL A 62 7.90 2.46 -2.72
C VAL A 62 7.33 3.55 -1.82
N THR A 63 6.25 3.22 -1.12
CA THR A 63 5.70 4.08 -0.08
C THR A 63 5.77 3.38 1.26
N GLY A 64 6.09 4.14 2.31
CA GLY A 64 6.08 3.67 3.69
C GLY A 64 5.22 4.61 4.52
N ILE A 65 4.09 4.11 5.02
CA ILE A 65 3.07 4.90 5.72
C ILE A 65 2.84 4.35 7.12
N TYR A 66 2.96 5.21 8.12
CA TYR A 66 2.52 4.95 9.47
C TYR A 66 1.03 5.26 9.57
N ASN A 67 0.22 4.26 9.95
CA ASN A 67 -1.23 4.39 10.00
C ASN A 67 -1.75 4.24 11.44
N TRP A 68 -2.73 5.07 11.76
CA TRP A 68 -3.56 5.02 12.95
C TRP A 68 -4.90 4.39 12.62
N ARG A 69 -5.38 3.51 13.51
CA ARG A 69 -6.75 3.00 13.52
C ARG A 69 -7.63 4.02 14.22
N CYS A 70 -8.29 4.88 13.44
CA CYS A 70 -9.00 6.03 13.95
C CYS A 70 -10.37 5.63 14.51
N CYS A 71 -11.11 4.81 13.77
CA CYS A 71 -12.46 4.44 14.15
C CYS A 71 -12.73 2.98 13.79
N GLN A 72 -13.56 2.33 14.60
CA GLN A 72 -14.04 0.98 14.36
C GLN A 72 -15.52 0.90 14.67
N TRP A 73 -16.28 0.28 13.78
CA TRP A 73 -17.73 0.13 13.90
C TRP A 73 -18.16 -1.30 13.69
N ASN A 74 -19.20 -1.70 14.40
CA ASN A 74 -19.80 -3.01 14.31
C ASN A 74 -21.18 -2.95 13.62
N TRP A 75 -21.23 -2.39 12.41
CA TRP A 75 -22.48 -2.24 11.65
C TRP A 75 -23.04 -3.56 11.14
N THR A 76 -22.17 -4.55 10.84
CA THR A 76 -22.56 -5.88 10.37
C THR A 76 -21.96 -6.98 11.25
N PRO A 77 -22.53 -7.22 12.46
CA PRO A 77 -21.89 -8.03 13.49
C PRO A 77 -21.54 -9.47 13.11
N ARG A 78 -22.24 -10.05 12.13
CA ARG A 78 -22.02 -11.41 11.65
C ARG A 78 -21.07 -11.51 10.46
N THR A 79 -20.68 -10.38 9.86
CA THR A 79 -19.97 -10.36 8.57
C THR A 79 -18.57 -9.80 8.72
N CYS A 80 -18.45 -8.56 9.19
CA CYS A 80 -17.17 -7.87 9.22
C CYS A 80 -17.16 -6.75 10.28
N ASP A 81 -15.96 -6.41 10.74
CA ASP A 81 -15.71 -5.20 11.52
C ASP A 81 -15.28 -4.08 10.56
N TRP A 82 -16.02 -2.97 10.59
CA TRP A 82 -15.74 -1.81 9.75
C TRP A 82 -14.72 -0.92 10.43
N TYR A 83 -13.84 -0.31 9.66
CA TYR A 83 -12.80 0.54 10.20
C TYR A 83 -12.53 1.74 9.29
N LEU A 84 -12.01 2.80 9.91
CA LEU A 84 -11.39 3.93 9.24
C LEU A 84 -9.97 4.10 9.78
N ASN A 85 -9.01 4.07 8.88
CA ASN A 85 -7.60 4.31 9.17
C ASN A 85 -7.15 5.59 8.48
N ALA A 86 -6.23 6.31 9.11
CA ALA A 86 -5.54 7.42 8.49
C ALA A 86 -4.04 7.30 8.76
N GLY A 87 -3.22 7.85 7.88
CA GLY A 87 -1.77 7.70 8.00
C GLY A 87 -0.98 8.76 7.26
N VAL A 88 0.30 8.84 7.62
CA VAL A 88 1.29 9.69 6.96
C VAL A 88 2.62 8.96 6.84
N GLY A 89 3.38 9.30 5.83
CA GLY A 89 4.68 8.68 5.57
C GLY A 89 5.41 9.29 4.40
N GLY A 90 6.28 8.48 3.79
CA GLY A 90 7.14 8.90 2.68
C GLY A 90 6.90 8.06 1.43
N ALA A 91 7.23 8.65 0.29
CA ALA A 91 7.23 8.00 -1.02
C ALA A 91 8.59 8.23 -1.69
N LEU A 92 9.12 7.16 -2.28
CA LEU A 92 10.28 7.16 -3.15
C LEU A 92 9.90 6.48 -4.46
N GLY A 93 10.38 6.98 -5.59
CA GLY A 93 10.10 6.31 -6.86
C GLY A 93 11.14 6.60 -7.92
N PHE A 94 11.25 5.67 -8.86
CA PHE A 94 11.99 5.82 -10.10
C PHE A 94 10.99 5.75 -11.25
N TYR A 95 11.04 6.75 -12.13
CA TYR A 95 10.23 6.81 -13.33
C TYR A 95 11.14 6.82 -14.55
N ASP A 96 10.79 6.03 -15.56
CA ASP A 96 11.50 5.94 -16.83
C ASP A 96 10.61 6.59 -17.92
N PHE A 97 10.63 7.92 -17.99
CA PHE A 97 9.95 8.69 -19.03
C PHE A 97 11.00 9.41 -19.88
N ASP A 98 11.64 8.68 -20.81
CA ASP A 98 12.68 9.14 -21.75
C ASP A 98 13.96 9.78 -21.14
N ASP A 99 13.93 10.29 -19.91
CA ASP A 99 15.04 10.64 -19.04
C ASP A 99 14.70 10.21 -17.60
N SER A 100 15.57 9.44 -16.94
CA SER A 100 15.29 8.86 -15.62
C SER A 100 15.08 9.93 -14.54
N GLY A 101 13.92 9.91 -13.88
CA GLY A 101 13.54 10.84 -12.80
C GLY A 101 13.37 10.14 -11.46
N PHE A 102 13.80 10.81 -10.38
CA PHE A 102 13.64 10.32 -9.01
C PHE A 102 12.55 11.09 -8.28
N LEU A 103 11.55 10.39 -7.76
CA LEU A 103 10.49 10.96 -6.93
C LEU A 103 10.86 10.84 -5.45
N LEU A 104 10.76 11.97 -4.75
CA LEU A 104 10.79 12.03 -3.29
C LEU A 104 9.57 12.84 -2.82
N GLY A 105 8.79 12.24 -1.93
CA GLY A 105 7.57 12.89 -1.45
C GLY A 105 7.08 12.42 -0.09
N VAL A 106 6.08 13.13 0.39
CA VAL A 106 5.29 12.79 1.57
C VAL A 106 4.02 12.10 1.09
N ALA A 107 3.70 10.96 1.70
CA ALA A 107 2.50 10.18 1.42
C ALA A 107 1.48 10.34 2.55
N GLY A 108 0.22 10.56 2.21
CA GLY A 108 -0.92 10.46 3.10
C GLY A 108 -1.67 9.14 2.87
N SER A 109 -2.54 8.78 3.82
CA SER A 109 -3.46 7.66 3.69
C SER A 109 -4.76 7.96 4.42
N CYS A 110 -5.88 7.67 3.79
CA CYS A 110 -7.20 7.58 4.41
C CYS A 110 -7.90 6.36 3.83
N ALA A 111 -8.25 5.40 4.68
CA ALA A 111 -8.60 4.05 4.30
C ALA A 111 -9.85 3.61 5.05
N PHE A 112 -10.95 3.39 4.32
CA PHE A 112 -12.19 2.86 4.87
C PHE A 112 -12.39 1.43 4.38
N GLY A 113 -12.57 0.49 5.31
CA GLY A 113 -12.62 -0.91 4.95
C GLY A 113 -13.38 -1.78 5.93
N CYS A 114 -13.42 -3.06 5.60
CA CYS A 114 -14.05 -4.09 6.41
C CYS A 114 -13.11 -5.29 6.55
N HIS A 115 -12.95 -5.77 7.78
CA HIS A 115 -12.23 -6.99 8.10
C HIS A 115 -13.23 -8.11 8.34
N PHE A 116 -13.18 -9.17 7.52
CA PHE A 116 -14.15 -10.26 7.63
C PHE A 116 -13.90 -11.11 8.87
N LYS A 117 -14.97 -11.50 9.56
CA LYS A 117 -14.86 -12.30 10.80
C LYS A 117 -14.59 -13.78 10.52
N ASN A 118 -15.09 -14.27 9.39
CA ASN A 118 -15.04 -15.69 9.02
C ASN A 118 -13.94 -16.01 8.00
N ALA A 119 -13.16 -15.01 7.57
CA ALA A 119 -12.06 -15.17 6.65
C ALA A 119 -10.95 -14.20 7.06
N PRO A 120 -9.67 -14.59 6.97
CA PRO A 120 -8.53 -13.73 7.29
C PRO A 120 -8.27 -12.69 6.19
N ILE A 121 -9.31 -12.01 5.72
CA ILE A 121 -9.29 -11.09 4.59
C ILE A 121 -9.92 -9.77 5.00
N SER A 122 -9.35 -8.66 4.52
CA SER A 122 -10.01 -7.35 4.56
C SER A 122 -10.10 -6.73 3.17
N LEU A 123 -11.19 -6.00 2.94
CA LEU A 123 -11.40 -5.17 1.76
C LEU A 123 -11.41 -3.71 2.18
N GLU A 124 -10.79 -2.85 1.40
CA GLU A 124 -10.63 -1.43 1.75
C GLU A 124 -10.66 -0.57 0.49
N VAL A 125 -11.38 0.54 0.57
CA VAL A 125 -11.25 1.64 -0.38
C VAL A 125 -10.40 2.70 0.32
N ASP A 126 -9.40 3.20 -0.39
CA ASP A 126 -8.46 4.15 0.18
C ASP A 126 -8.11 5.28 -0.79
N TYR A 127 -7.67 6.38 -0.18
CA TYR A 127 -7.10 7.55 -0.82
C TYR A 127 -5.70 7.76 -0.24
N ARG A 128 -4.67 7.73 -1.09
CA ARG A 128 -3.27 7.80 -0.69
C ARG A 128 -2.50 8.86 -1.48
N PRO A 129 -2.75 10.15 -1.22
CA PRO A 129 -2.08 11.21 -1.94
C PRO A 129 -0.57 11.19 -1.68
N VAL A 130 0.22 11.42 -2.71
CA VAL A 130 1.65 11.65 -2.63
C VAL A 130 1.93 13.06 -3.12
N ILE A 131 2.51 13.89 -2.23
CA ILE A 131 2.98 15.22 -2.56
C ILE A 131 4.50 15.17 -2.57
N GLY A 132 5.10 15.31 -3.73
CA GLY A 132 6.55 15.20 -3.90
C GLY A 132 7.07 16.00 -5.07
N ALA A 133 8.39 16.09 -5.14
CA ALA A 133 9.10 16.64 -6.27
C ALA A 133 9.74 15.49 -7.07
N VAL A 134 9.77 15.64 -8.39
CA VAL A 134 10.58 14.80 -9.27
C VAL A 134 11.89 15.55 -9.52
N ILE A 135 13.01 14.85 -9.32
CA ILE A 135 14.36 15.39 -9.49
C ILE A 135 15.05 14.60 -10.61
N GLY A 136 15.53 15.31 -11.64
CA GLY A 136 16.10 14.70 -12.85
C GLY A 136 15.02 14.33 -13.87
N GLY A 137 15.41 14.12 -15.14
CA GLY A 137 14.46 13.75 -16.19
C GLY A 137 14.00 14.88 -17.12
N GLY A 138 14.71 16.01 -17.18
CA GLY A 138 14.34 17.17 -18.01
C GLY A 138 13.08 17.95 -17.54
N HIS A 139 12.37 17.44 -16.53
CA HIS A 139 11.15 18.01 -15.97
C HIS A 139 11.28 18.16 -14.44
N ASP A 140 11.76 19.32 -13.99
CA ASP A 140 11.69 19.70 -12.58
C ASP A 140 10.27 20.21 -12.28
N GLY A 141 9.54 19.52 -11.41
CA GLY A 141 8.15 19.86 -11.11
C GLY A 141 7.52 19.09 -9.95
N PHE A 142 6.33 19.55 -9.56
CA PHE A 142 5.51 18.84 -8.57
C PHE A 142 4.91 17.57 -9.18
N PHE A 143 4.87 16.50 -8.39
CA PHE A 143 4.22 15.25 -8.79
C PHE A 143 2.70 15.36 -8.65
N ASP A 144 2.07 16.06 -9.59
CA ASP A 144 0.62 16.29 -9.62
C ASP A 144 -0.22 14.99 -9.71
N PRO A 145 0.19 13.93 -10.45
CA PRO A 145 -0.56 12.67 -10.49
C PRO A 145 -0.69 12.01 -9.12
N GLY A 146 0.31 12.18 -8.25
CA GLY A 146 0.30 11.64 -6.89
C GLY A 146 -0.84 12.15 -6.04
N PHE A 147 -1.40 13.32 -6.35
CA PHE A 147 -2.51 13.87 -5.60
C PHE A 147 -3.81 13.07 -5.78
N TRP A 148 -4.00 12.37 -6.91
CA TRP A 148 -5.26 11.70 -7.26
C TRP A 148 -5.19 10.17 -7.13
N ASN A 149 -4.49 9.66 -6.12
CA ASN A 149 -4.27 8.22 -5.95
C ASN A 149 -5.37 7.56 -5.09
N PHE A 150 -6.46 7.15 -5.73
CA PHE A 150 -7.50 6.31 -5.13
C PHE A 150 -7.29 4.84 -5.46
N GLY A 151 -7.70 3.94 -4.57
CA GLY A 151 -7.57 2.51 -4.83
C GLY A 151 -8.49 1.62 -4.03
N LEU A 152 -8.61 0.39 -4.51
CA LEU A 152 -9.24 -0.72 -3.82
C LEU A 152 -8.16 -1.71 -3.42
N SER A 153 -8.12 -2.05 -2.14
CA SER A 153 -7.16 -2.97 -1.54
C SER A 153 -7.85 -4.24 -1.05
N VAL A 154 -7.24 -5.39 -1.33
CA VAL A 154 -7.56 -6.69 -0.71
C VAL A 154 -6.35 -7.15 0.07
N LYS A 155 -6.52 -7.48 1.35
CA LYS A 155 -5.41 -7.89 2.24
C LYS A 155 -5.73 -9.21 2.92
N PHE A 156 -4.78 -10.11 2.94
CA PHE A 156 -4.79 -11.37 3.68
C PHE A 156 -3.96 -11.23 4.96
N HIS A 157 -4.52 -11.61 6.10
CA HIS A 157 -3.94 -11.44 7.44
C HIS A 157 -3.41 -12.79 7.97
N PHE A 158 -2.23 -12.81 8.58
CA PHE A 158 -1.60 -14.02 9.13
C PHE A 158 -0.79 -13.77 10.41
#